data_AF-A0A8T9CJ29-F1
#
_entry.id   AF-A0A8T9CJ29-F1
#
_cell.length_a   1.000
_cell.length_b   1.000
_cell.length_c   1.000
_cell.angle_alpha   90.00
_cell.angle_beta   90.00
_cell.angle_gamma   90.00
#
_symmetry.space_group_name_H-M   'P 1'
#
loop_
_entity.id
_entity.type
_entity.pdbx_description
1 polymer ?
#
loop_
_entity_poly.entity_id
_entity_poly.type
_entity_poly.pdbx_seq_one_letter_code
_entity_poly.pdbx_strand_id
1 'polypeptide(L)'
;NIHGRLAEGSRTAVGGAILAAMNTASEYGFGAVIAALPGFLVLSKALAAIPDPLLNEAISITTLAGITGSASGGMSIALAAMSDTFIAAAHAANIPLEVFHRVASMASGGMDTLPHNGAVITLLAITGLSHRQAYGGIFAITIIKSLAVLFIIGVYYTTGIV
;
A
#
# COMPACT_ATOMS: atom_id res chain seq x y z
N ASN A 1 -34.71 2.34 23.95
CA ASN A 1 -35.23 2.83 22.66
C ASN A 1 -34.16 2.62 21.60
N ILE A 2 -34.43 1.80 20.58
CA ILE A 2 -33.44 1.40 19.56
C ILE A 2 -33.03 2.60 18.70
N HIS A 3 -33.97 3.50 18.39
CA HIS A 3 -33.70 4.69 17.59
C HIS A 3 -32.64 5.62 18.21
N GLY A 4 -32.69 5.84 19.52
CA GLY A 4 -31.70 6.67 20.22
C GLY A 4 -30.30 6.05 20.21
N ARG A 5 -30.21 4.74 20.49
CA ARG A 5 -28.93 4.00 20.47
C ARG A 5 -28.31 3.95 19.07
N LEU A 6 -29.14 3.82 18.03
CA LEU A 6 -28.69 3.80 16.64
C LEU A 6 -28.20 5.19 16.20
N ALA A 7 -28.94 6.26 16.53
CA ALA A 7 -28.53 7.64 16.21
C ALA A 7 -27.21 8.01 16.88
N GLU A 8 -27.01 7.62 18.13
CA GLU A 8 -25.76 7.88 18.87
C GLU A 8 -24.60 7.03 18.33
N GLY A 9 -24.82 5.73 18.09
CA GLY A 9 -23.83 4.86 17.47
C GLY A 9 -23.41 5.31 16.07
N SER A 10 -24.36 5.73 15.23
CA SER A 10 -24.09 6.27 13.89
C SER A 10 -23.28 7.56 13.95
N ARG A 11 -23.53 8.46 14.91
CA ARG A 11 -22.76 9.70 15.05
C ARG A 11 -21.29 9.41 15.36
N THR A 12 -21.03 8.48 16.27
CA THR A 12 -19.65 8.04 16.60
C THR A 12 -18.99 7.36 15.41
N ALA A 13 -19.70 6.47 14.70
CA ALA A 13 -19.19 5.80 13.51
C ALA A 13 -18.82 6.77 12.38
N VAL A 14 -19.70 7.75 12.10
CA VAL A 14 -19.43 8.81 11.12
C VAL A 14 -18.22 9.64 11.53
N GLY A 15 -18.10 10.00 12.81
CA GLY A 15 -16.94 10.73 13.32
C GLY A 15 -15.62 9.99 13.09
N GLY A 16 -15.58 8.68 13.37
CA GLY A 16 -14.40 7.85 13.12
C GLY A 16 -14.09 7.69 11.62
N ALA A 17 -15.11 7.53 10.78
CA ALA A 17 -14.95 7.36 9.34
C ALA A 17 -14.41 8.63 8.65
N ILE A 18 -14.83 9.82 9.10
CA ILE A 18 -14.33 11.10 8.55
C ILE A 18 -12.82 11.22 8.75
N LEU A 19 -12.32 10.89 9.95
CA LEU A 19 -10.88 10.97 10.23
C LEU A 19 -10.07 10.02 9.33
N ALA A 20 -10.54 8.79 9.17
CA ALA A 20 -9.92 7.82 8.26
C ALA A 20 -9.93 8.31 6.80
N ALA A 21 -11.07 8.82 6.32
CA ALA A 21 -11.21 9.32 4.96
C ALA A 21 -10.31 10.53 4.68
N MET A 22 -10.20 11.47 5.62
CA MET A 22 -9.34 12.65 5.50
C MET A 22 -7.85 12.27 5.48
N ASN A 23 -7.43 11.28 6.26
CA ASN A 23 -6.05 10.77 6.23
C ASN A 23 -5.73 10.21 4.84
N THR A 24 -6.56 9.31 4.31
CA THR A 24 -6.34 8.73 2.97
C THR A 24 -6.36 9.78 1.87
N ALA A 25 -7.30 10.73 1.91
CA ALA A 25 -7.38 11.80 0.90
C ALA A 25 -6.13 12.71 0.94
N SER A 26 -5.66 13.04 2.14
CA SER A 26 -4.46 13.87 2.33
C SER A 26 -3.19 13.16 1.85
N GLU A 27 -3.06 11.87 2.16
CA GLU A 27 -1.94 11.04 1.69
C GLU A 27 -1.91 10.93 0.16
N TYR A 28 -3.08 10.76 -0.48
CA TYR A 28 -3.17 10.75 -1.94
C TYR A 28 -2.75 12.09 -2.56
N GLY A 29 -3.22 13.21 -1.99
CA GLY A 29 -2.82 14.55 -2.42
C GLY A 29 -1.32 14.80 -2.27
N PHE A 30 -0.74 14.39 -1.13
CA PHE A 30 0.70 14.46 -0.90
C PHE A 30 1.49 13.64 -1.92
N GLY A 31 1.03 12.42 -2.20
CA GLY A 31 1.63 11.54 -3.18
C GLY A 31 1.61 12.09 -4.61
N ALA A 32 0.53 12.75 -5.02
CA ALA A 32 0.45 13.43 -6.31
C ALA A 32 1.47 14.57 -6.43
N VAL A 33 1.73 15.31 -5.34
CA VAL A 33 2.78 16.34 -5.31
C VAL A 33 4.17 15.69 -5.43
N ILE A 34 4.43 14.58 -4.72
CA ILE A 34 5.71 13.85 -4.85
C ILE A 34 5.94 13.39 -6.28
N ALA A 35 4.93 12.84 -6.94
CA ALA A 35 5.02 12.36 -8.31
C ALA A 35 5.40 13.48 -9.31
N ALA A 36 5.06 14.74 -9.01
CA ALA A 36 5.43 15.89 -9.82
C ALA A 36 6.87 16.40 -9.58
N LEU A 37 7.57 15.92 -8.56
CA LEU A 37 8.91 16.37 -8.23
C LEU A 37 9.96 15.72 -9.15
N PRO A 38 11.02 16.46 -9.56
CA PRO A 38 12.12 15.90 -10.37
C PRO A 38 12.81 14.68 -9.72
N GLY A 39 12.86 14.64 -8.38
CA GLY A 39 13.42 13.51 -7.64
C GLY A 39 12.66 12.20 -7.88
N PHE A 40 11.35 12.28 -8.14
CA PHE A 40 10.54 11.09 -8.45
C PHE A 40 10.96 10.45 -9.77
N LEU A 41 11.38 11.23 -10.78
CA LEU A 41 11.88 10.68 -12.03
C LEU A 41 13.16 9.86 -11.83
N VAL A 42 14.04 10.28 -10.91
CA VAL A 42 15.26 9.53 -10.57
C VAL A 42 14.88 8.23 -9.87
N LEU A 43 13.96 8.30 -8.91
CA LEU A 43 13.46 7.13 -8.19
C LEU A 43 12.79 6.12 -9.15
N SER A 44 11.87 6.57 -10.00
CA SER A 44 11.17 5.74 -10.98
C SER A 44 12.14 5.06 -11.94
N LYS A 45 13.18 5.76 -12.42
CA LYS A 45 14.23 5.15 -13.26
C LYS A 45 15.05 4.09 -12.50
N ALA A 46 15.38 4.34 -11.24
CA ALA A 46 16.11 3.37 -10.42
C ALA A 46 15.27 2.11 -10.18
N LEU A 47 13.96 2.27 -9.94
CA LEU A 47 13.03 1.16 -9.78
C LEU A 47 12.80 0.40 -11.09
N ALA A 48 12.70 1.11 -12.22
CA ALA A 48 12.56 0.51 -13.55
C ALA A 48 13.75 -0.39 -13.95
N ALA A 49 14.92 -0.21 -13.33
CA ALA A 49 16.10 -1.04 -13.59
C ALA A 49 16.01 -2.46 -12.97
N ILE A 50 14.98 -2.75 -12.16
CA ILE A 50 14.77 -4.08 -11.59
C ILE A 50 14.37 -5.05 -12.73
N PRO A 51 15.14 -6.13 -12.99
CA PRO A 51 14.92 -6.97 -14.18
C PRO A 51 13.64 -7.81 -14.15
N ASP A 52 13.27 -8.29 -12.97
CA ASP A 52 12.12 -9.18 -12.80
C ASP A 52 10.81 -8.36 -12.72
N PRO A 53 9.81 -8.63 -13.60
CA PRO A 53 8.64 -7.76 -13.69
C PRO A 53 7.77 -7.73 -12.42
N LEU A 54 7.56 -8.88 -11.76
CA LEU A 54 6.74 -8.96 -10.55
C LEU A 54 7.47 -8.37 -9.34
N LEU A 55 8.78 -8.59 -9.23
CA LEU A 55 9.58 -7.95 -8.19
C LEU A 55 9.70 -6.44 -8.41
N ASN A 56 9.82 -6.00 -9.66
CA ASN A 56 9.86 -4.57 -10.00
C ASN A 56 8.58 -3.88 -9.54
N GLU A 57 7.41 -4.43 -9.92
CA GLU A 57 6.12 -3.91 -9.47
C GLU A 57 5.99 -3.93 -7.94
N ALA A 58 6.29 -5.06 -7.30
CA ALA A 58 6.15 -5.21 -5.86
C ALA A 58 7.04 -4.22 -5.08
N ILE A 59 8.31 -4.07 -5.48
CA ILE A 59 9.26 -3.17 -4.83
C ILE A 59 8.87 -1.70 -5.08
N SER A 60 8.45 -1.37 -6.30
CA SER A 60 8.03 -0.02 -6.66
C SER A 60 6.82 0.43 -5.84
N ILE A 61 5.78 -0.40 -5.78
CA ILE A 61 4.57 -0.12 -5.00
C ILE A 61 4.89 -0.04 -3.51
N THR A 62 5.66 -0.98 -2.97
CA THR A 62 6.05 -1.01 -1.55
C THR A 62 6.83 0.26 -1.17
N THR A 63 7.77 0.67 -2.01
CA THR A 63 8.59 1.87 -1.77
C THR A 63 7.75 3.13 -1.80
N LEU A 64 6.85 3.27 -2.79
CA LEU A 64 5.96 4.43 -2.90
C LEU A 64 4.90 4.46 -1.79
N ALA A 65 4.40 3.31 -1.35
CA ALA A 65 3.56 3.20 -0.17
C ALA A 65 4.30 3.66 1.09
N GLY A 66 5.59 3.32 1.22
CA GLY A 66 6.43 3.78 2.32
C GLY A 66 6.65 5.29 2.31
N ILE A 67 6.94 5.87 1.15
CA ILE A 67 7.15 7.33 1.01
C ILE A 67 5.86 8.09 1.32
N THR A 68 4.72 7.60 0.84
CA THR A 68 3.42 8.27 1.01
C THR A 68 2.78 8.03 2.38
N GLY A 69 3.17 6.95 3.08
CA GLY A 69 2.50 6.51 4.29
C GLY A 69 1.14 5.86 4.02
N SER A 70 0.86 5.48 2.77
CA SER A 70 -0.45 5.00 2.35
C SER A 70 -0.35 3.85 1.37
N ALA A 71 -0.96 2.71 1.70
CA ALA A 71 -0.98 1.55 0.81
C ALA A 71 -1.66 1.87 -0.54
N SER A 72 -2.87 2.42 -0.48
CA SER A 72 -3.67 2.76 -1.68
C SER A 72 -3.09 3.97 -2.43
N GLY A 73 -2.56 4.97 -1.71
CA GLY A 73 -1.89 6.12 -2.30
C GLY A 73 -0.63 5.71 -3.07
N GLY A 74 0.25 4.92 -2.44
CA GLY A 74 1.48 4.41 -3.04
C GLY A 74 1.25 3.58 -4.29
N MET A 75 0.29 2.66 -4.24
CA MET A 75 -0.13 1.89 -5.42
C MET A 75 -0.61 2.80 -6.55
N SER A 76 -1.48 3.77 -6.25
CA SER A 76 -2.05 4.65 -7.27
C SER A 76 -0.98 5.48 -7.99
N ILE A 77 0.02 5.96 -7.24
CA ILE A 77 1.15 6.72 -7.81
C ILE A 77 2.04 5.80 -8.65
N ALA A 78 2.35 4.61 -8.15
CA ALA A 78 3.15 3.63 -8.87
C ALA A 78 2.51 3.29 -10.22
N LEU A 79 1.21 2.99 -10.21
CA LEU A 79 0.46 2.66 -11.42
C LEU A 79 0.28 3.88 -12.33
N ALA A 80 0.05 5.08 -11.79
CA ALA A 80 -0.04 6.29 -12.59
C ALA A 80 1.28 6.61 -13.32
N ALA A 81 2.42 6.28 -12.71
CA ALA A 81 3.74 6.58 -13.27
C ALA A 81 4.34 5.46 -14.12
N MET A 82 4.06 4.20 -13.81
CA MET A 82 4.82 3.05 -14.31
C MET A 82 3.95 1.93 -14.91
N SER A 83 2.62 2.07 -14.94
CA SER A 83 1.71 1.02 -15.46
C SER A 83 2.07 0.58 -16.88
N ASP A 84 2.35 1.50 -17.80
CA ASP A 84 2.75 1.16 -19.17
C ASP A 84 4.02 0.30 -19.21
N THR A 85 4.97 0.57 -18.32
CA THR A 85 6.22 -0.21 -18.19
C THR A 85 5.93 -1.61 -17.64
N PHE A 86 5.08 -1.71 -16.61
CA PHE A 86 4.68 -2.99 -16.04
C PHE A 86 3.90 -3.84 -17.04
N ILE A 87 2.96 -3.25 -17.79
CA ILE A 87 2.19 -3.94 -18.82
C ILE A 87 3.10 -4.45 -19.93
N ALA A 88 4.03 -3.61 -20.43
CA ALA A 88 5.00 -4.03 -21.43
C ALA A 88 5.89 -5.19 -20.94
N ALA A 89 6.36 -5.12 -19.69
CA ALA A 89 7.16 -6.17 -19.06
C ALA A 89 6.36 -7.47 -18.84
N ALA A 90 5.08 -7.36 -18.45
CA ALA A 90 4.17 -8.49 -18.28
C ALA A 90 3.98 -9.23 -19.62
N HIS A 91 3.72 -8.49 -20.69
CA HIS A 91 3.58 -9.07 -22.04
C HIS A 91 4.88 -9.71 -22.51
N ALA A 92 6.04 -9.08 -22.28
CA ALA A 92 7.34 -9.64 -22.64
C ALA A 92 7.66 -10.94 -21.89
N ALA A 93 7.23 -11.05 -20.63
CA ALA A 93 7.42 -12.24 -19.79
C ALA A 93 6.28 -13.28 -19.89
N ASN A 94 5.26 -13.04 -20.72
CA ASN A 94 4.03 -13.86 -20.81
C ASN A 94 3.31 -14.04 -19.47
N ILE A 95 3.32 -13.02 -18.62
CA ILE A 95 2.63 -13.04 -17.32
C ILE A 95 1.25 -12.38 -17.47
N PRO A 96 0.16 -13.04 -17.03
CA PRO A 96 -1.18 -12.44 -17.05
C PRO A 96 -1.25 -11.18 -16.18
N LEU A 97 -1.94 -10.14 -16.66
CA LEU A 97 -2.12 -8.90 -15.90
C LEU A 97 -2.91 -9.08 -14.59
N GLU A 98 -3.70 -10.15 -14.47
CA GLU A 98 -4.35 -10.51 -13.21
C GLU A 98 -3.34 -10.89 -12.12
N VAL A 99 -2.19 -11.47 -12.47
CA VAL A 99 -1.11 -11.77 -11.51
C VAL A 99 -0.49 -10.46 -11.03
N PHE A 100 -0.21 -9.54 -11.95
CA PHE A 100 0.25 -8.18 -11.62
C PHE A 100 -0.72 -7.50 -10.65
N HIS A 101 -2.03 -7.52 -10.95
CA HIS A 101 -3.02 -6.91 -10.07
C HIS A 101 -3.03 -7.53 -8.66
N ARG A 102 -2.92 -8.86 -8.54
CA ARG A 102 -2.82 -9.54 -7.24
C ARG A 102 -1.53 -9.16 -6.50
N VAL A 103 -0.39 -9.15 -7.19
CA VAL A 103 0.91 -8.77 -6.62
C VAL A 103 0.90 -7.31 -6.20
N ALA A 104 0.43 -6.39 -7.03
CA ALA A 104 0.24 -4.98 -6.71
C ALA A 104 -0.62 -4.78 -5.46
N SER A 105 -1.78 -5.46 -5.41
CA SER A 105 -2.70 -5.42 -4.28
C SER A 105 -2.04 -5.87 -2.99
N MET A 106 -1.28 -6.96 -3.02
CA MET A 106 -0.54 -7.42 -1.86
C MET A 106 0.69 -6.57 -1.54
N ALA A 107 1.38 -6.00 -2.52
CA ALA A 107 2.55 -5.14 -2.32
C ALA A 107 2.19 -3.79 -1.70
N SER A 108 0.97 -3.29 -1.94
CA SER A 108 0.50 -1.98 -1.45
C SER A 108 0.75 -1.77 0.04
N GLY A 109 0.39 -2.74 0.88
CA GLY A 109 0.63 -2.65 2.33
C GLY A 109 2.01 -3.17 2.79
N GLY A 110 3.04 -3.17 1.94
CA GLY A 110 4.36 -3.72 2.27
C GLY A 110 5.14 -2.87 3.28
N MET A 111 4.84 -1.56 3.35
CA MET A 111 5.44 -0.62 4.30
C MET A 111 4.45 -0.09 5.35
N ASP A 112 3.37 -0.83 5.61
CA ASP A 112 2.40 -0.49 6.68
C ASP A 112 3.02 -0.51 8.09
N THR A 113 4.26 -0.99 8.18
CA THR A 113 5.11 -0.95 9.37
C THR A 113 5.46 0.47 9.83
N LEU A 114 5.53 1.45 8.92
CA LEU A 114 6.11 2.76 9.23
C LEU A 114 5.18 3.60 10.14
N PRO A 115 5.74 4.38 11.08
CA PRO A 115 4.94 5.08 12.11
C PRO A 115 4.06 6.20 11.54
N HIS A 116 4.38 6.74 10.36
CA HIS A 116 3.57 7.75 9.68
C HIS A 116 2.46 7.15 8.81
N ASN A 117 2.28 5.82 8.82
CA ASN A 117 1.21 5.18 8.08
C ASN A 117 -0.17 5.55 8.67
N GLY A 118 -1.10 6.00 7.83
CA GLY A 118 -2.42 6.45 8.27
C GLY A 118 -3.23 5.37 9.00
N ALA A 119 -3.10 4.10 8.63
CA ALA A 119 -3.76 2.99 9.32
C ALA A 119 -3.20 2.77 10.73
N VAL A 120 -1.88 2.89 10.90
CA VAL A 120 -1.23 2.83 12.23
C VAL A 120 -1.70 3.99 13.10
N ILE A 121 -1.69 5.23 12.58
CA ILE A 121 -2.15 6.41 13.31
C ILE A 121 -3.61 6.25 13.73
N THR A 122 -4.47 5.79 12.82
CA THR A 122 -5.90 5.59 13.08
C THR A 122 -6.13 4.48 14.12
N LEU A 123 -5.40 3.37 14.03
CA LEU A 123 -5.47 2.27 14.99
C LEU A 123 -5.12 2.75 16.40
N LEU A 124 -4.03 3.51 16.55
CA LEU A 124 -3.60 4.04 17.83
C LEU A 124 -4.59 5.06 18.40
N ALA A 125 -5.15 5.92 17.53
CA ALA A 125 -6.17 6.89 17.92
C ALA A 125 -7.45 6.21 18.44
N ILE A 126 -7.90 5.11 17.80
CA ILE A 126 -9.11 4.37 18.20
C ILE A 126 -8.86 3.53 19.46
N THR A 127 -7.71 2.86 19.54
CA THR A 127 -7.40 1.96 20.67
C THR A 127 -6.89 2.69 21.91
N GLY A 128 -6.48 3.95 21.77
CA GLY A 128 -5.89 4.73 22.86
C GLY A 128 -4.50 4.25 23.29
N LEU A 129 -3.85 3.40 22.48
CA LEU A 129 -2.52 2.87 22.77
C LEU A 129 -1.44 3.82 22.29
N SER A 130 -0.31 3.86 23.01
CA SER A 130 0.90 4.52 22.52
C SER A 130 1.64 3.64 21.51
N HIS A 131 2.42 4.26 20.62
CA HIS A 131 3.33 3.56 19.72
C HIS A 131 4.20 2.54 20.48
N ARG A 132 4.74 2.93 21.63
CA ARG A 132 5.59 2.04 22.45
C ARG A 132 4.89 0.73 22.87
N GLN A 133 3.57 0.75 23.05
CA GLN A 133 2.79 -0.41 23.48
C GLN A 133 2.40 -1.31 22.31
N ALA A 134 1.97 -0.73 21.19
CA ALA A 134 1.38 -1.49 20.08
C ALA A 134 2.36 -1.81 18.94
N TYR A 135 3.42 -1.02 18.76
CA TYR A 135 4.24 -1.06 17.55
C TYR A 135 4.99 -2.38 17.35
N GLY A 136 5.37 -3.08 18.43
CA GLY A 136 5.98 -4.41 18.31
C GLY A 136 5.07 -5.43 17.63
N GLY A 137 3.77 -5.41 17.95
CA GLY A 137 2.78 -6.28 17.31
C GLY A 137 2.48 -5.86 15.87
N ILE A 138 2.34 -4.55 15.62
CA ILE A 138 2.15 -3.98 14.29
C ILE A 138 3.30 -4.41 13.38
N PHE A 139 4.55 -4.17 13.81
CA PHE A 139 5.76 -4.51 13.07
C PHE A 139 5.84 -6.00 12.72
N ALA A 140 5.54 -6.88 13.68
CA ALA A 140 5.59 -8.33 13.43
C ALA A 140 4.58 -8.75 12.35
N ILE A 141 3.33 -8.28 12.45
CA ILE A 141 2.26 -8.63 11.50
C ILE A 141 2.55 -8.07 10.11
N THR A 142 2.99 -6.80 10.02
CA THR A 142 3.25 -6.16 8.74
C THR A 142 4.44 -6.79 8.02
N ILE A 143 5.51 -7.17 8.72
CA ILE A 143 6.64 -7.90 8.11
C ILE A 143 6.21 -9.27 7.59
N ILE A 144 5.42 -10.03 8.34
CA ILE A 144 4.90 -11.33 7.89
C ILE A 144 4.10 -11.14 6.59
N LYS A 145 3.26 -10.11 6.55
CA LYS A 145 2.47 -9.77 5.37
C LYS A 145 3.36 -9.36 4.19
N SER A 146 4.40 -8.58 4.40
CA SER A 146 5.33 -8.19 3.33
C SER A 146 6.09 -9.39 2.75
N LEU A 147 6.46 -10.36 3.59
CA LEU A 147 7.06 -11.62 3.14
C LEU A 147 6.08 -12.48 2.33
N ALA A 148 4.77 -12.40 2.61
CA ALA A 148 3.76 -13.13 1.85
C ALA A 148 3.71 -12.72 0.37
N VAL A 149 4.08 -11.48 0.04
CA VAL A 149 4.19 -11.01 -1.35
C VAL A 149 5.28 -11.80 -2.09
N LEU A 150 6.47 -11.88 -1.50
CA LEU A 150 7.60 -12.63 -2.07
C LEU A 150 7.28 -14.12 -2.18
N PHE A 151 6.58 -14.67 -1.18
CA PHE A 151 6.12 -16.05 -1.19
C PHE A 151 5.19 -16.32 -2.39
N ILE A 152 4.16 -15.49 -2.62
CA ILE A 152 3.24 -15.70 -3.75
C ILE A 152 3.92 -15.50 -5.09
N ILE A 153 4.85 -14.56 -5.23
CA ILE A 153 5.68 -14.44 -6.45
C ILE A 153 6.45 -15.74 -6.69
N GLY A 154 7.07 -16.31 -5.65
CA GLY A 154 7.76 -17.61 -5.75
C GLY A 154 6.82 -18.78 -6.10
N VAL A 155 5.63 -18.82 -5.52
CA VAL A 155 4.61 -19.82 -5.85
C VAL A 155 4.18 -19.69 -7.31
N TYR A 156 3.92 -18.47 -7.79
CA TYR A 156 3.57 -18.23 -9.18
C TYR A 156 4.67 -18.71 -10.13
N TYR A 157 5.94 -18.36 -9.87
CA TYR A 157 7.04 -18.79 -10.73
C TYR A 157 7.32 -20.30 -10.69
N THR A 158 6.95 -20.99 -9.61
CA THR A 158 7.16 -22.44 -9.49
C THR A 158 5.98 -23.27 -10.02
N THR A 159 4.76 -22.74 -9.96
CA THR A 159 3.54 -23.50 -10.24
C THR A 159 2.74 -22.97 -11.43
N GLY A 160 2.94 -21.72 -11.83
CA GLY A 160 2.12 -21.02 -12.82
C GLY A 160 0.67 -20.77 -12.37
N ILE A 161 0.35 -21.01 -11.09
CA ILE A 161 -1.00 -20.83 -10.56
C ILE A 161 -1.29 -19.34 -10.43
N VAL A 162 -2.38 -18.92 -11.06
CA VAL A 162 -2.86 -17.53 -11.01
C VAL A 162 -3.74 -17.28 -9.81
#